data_AF-A0A177EEZ4-F1
#
_entry.id   AF-A0A177EEZ4-F1
#
_cell.length_a   1.000
_cell.length_b   1.000
_cell.length_c   1.000
_cell.angle_alpha   90.00
_cell.angle_beta   90.00
_cell.angle_gamma   90.00
#
_symmetry.space_group_name_H-M   'P 1'
#
loop_
_entity.id
_entity.type
_entity.pdbx_description
1 polymer ?
#
loop_
_entity_poly.entity_id
_entity_poly.type
_entity_poly.pdbx_seq_one_letter_code
_entity_poly.pdbx_strand_id
1 'polypeptide(L)'
;MKSTLVRSFGKVFETGLGMVLGKALRCHMLCLIVLCVIVGCADEVSEPEYITSPYTKPTMDFFEKSGFEEWPNRLATVQIDKKRCILKRQPKTIYIFLQNYTLETVPQYLAREIEFSTLTITPRRKDKVTRTNPAVLEKILSALGTVCADTLVFSNLDLDGSGSENKIQRMGHFGRKETPEVAPPITRCILGIKTLWIRSNTLPAISWLQKRLDLSLCQINLKISGKLELENLELLDGFNAGYIEVITLEDFKRLDSLDCKLFRESPLPEELTISTTSPIFPKISEEIARNIISKEWNLLVVPLQVWTDLMSPGSSPKLFIAANLTVYIPQHGMFGEFKNSSLSTLGDDTATVKSLTFKIYTRRWLMSSTLTMAGIINWISREFRGLEELNVWGAPGEDRFACIRENQVEITTNPTLKGIWVDGAECMYNPDTNPGATILCFSLEAWEAYMRGTLGDELAQSLTQGDLALSDLSRLSTKQQARVMNREKMDADVEACCVCLCIVSDLKATNSNADMCILDYPTTHIVCESCLGDILGDGKGDGKVIWRRLYRKKHMLPLVKNRIERNSQGMLVITMPIPPSVMSFPRATPDATLPAI
;
A
#
# COMPACT_ATOMS: atom_id res chain seq x y z
N MET A 1 8.19 -41.48 4.49
CA MET A 1 9.47 -42.12 4.91
C MET A 1 10.22 -41.14 5.80
N LYS A 2 10.49 -41.47 7.07
CA LYS A 2 11.24 -40.63 8.02
C LYS A 2 12.72 -40.98 7.91
N SER A 3 13.57 -40.04 7.52
CA SER A 3 15.02 -40.24 7.49
C SER A 3 15.65 -39.83 8.83
N THR A 4 16.35 -40.78 9.45
CA THR A 4 17.08 -40.63 10.70
C THR A 4 18.41 -39.92 10.40
N LEU A 5 18.60 -38.70 10.90
CA LEU A 5 19.83 -37.94 10.69
C LEU A 5 20.93 -38.42 11.65
N VAL A 6 22.06 -38.80 11.07
CA VAL A 6 23.25 -39.40 11.70
C VAL A 6 23.87 -38.45 12.74
N ARG A 7 23.99 -38.96 13.97
CA ARG A 7 24.53 -38.27 15.15
C ARG A 7 25.89 -38.86 15.51
N SER A 8 26.93 -38.62 14.71
CA SER A 8 28.30 -39.07 15.05
C SER A 8 29.40 -38.30 14.31
N PHE A 9 29.74 -37.09 14.78
CA PHE A 9 30.98 -36.40 14.38
C PHE A 9 31.63 -35.58 15.52
N GLY A 10 31.36 -35.92 16.78
CA GLY A 10 31.68 -35.05 17.92
C GLY A 10 32.97 -35.34 18.71
N LYS A 11 33.82 -36.32 18.36
CA LYS A 11 34.84 -36.81 19.32
C LYS A 11 36.28 -37.01 18.84
N VAL A 12 36.71 -36.40 17.73
CA VAL A 12 38.06 -36.67 17.15
C VAL A 12 39.03 -35.46 17.17
N PHE A 13 38.66 -34.29 17.68
CA PHE A 13 39.51 -33.07 17.54
C PHE A 13 40.01 -32.46 18.87
N GLU A 14 40.51 -33.28 19.80
CA GLU A 14 40.99 -32.82 21.12
C GLU A 14 42.50 -33.08 21.39
N THR A 15 43.38 -32.95 20.38
CA THR A 15 44.84 -32.93 20.62
C THR A 15 45.52 -31.71 19.98
N GLY A 16 46.48 -31.13 20.71
CA GLY A 16 46.83 -29.70 20.72
C GLY A 16 47.63 -29.14 19.54
N LEU A 17 47.67 -29.81 18.39
CA LEU A 17 48.09 -29.22 17.11
C LEU A 17 46.87 -28.86 16.21
N GLY A 18 45.66 -29.25 16.61
CA GLY A 18 44.45 -29.21 15.77
C GLY A 18 43.68 -27.89 15.76
N MET A 19 44.02 -26.88 16.56
CA MET A 19 43.23 -25.65 16.66
C MET A 19 43.37 -24.72 15.44
N VAL A 20 44.55 -24.67 14.82
CA VAL A 20 44.80 -23.81 13.64
C VAL A 20 44.36 -24.54 12.36
N LEU A 21 44.70 -25.82 12.22
CA LEU A 21 44.25 -26.66 11.10
C LEU A 21 42.72 -26.89 11.12
N GLY A 22 42.10 -27.01 12.30
CA GLY A 22 40.65 -27.21 12.43
C GLY A 22 39.82 -26.01 11.99
N LYS A 23 40.33 -24.78 12.16
CA LYS A 23 39.68 -23.56 11.62
C LYS A 23 39.76 -23.50 10.10
N ALA A 24 40.92 -23.84 9.53
CA ALA A 24 41.09 -23.92 8.09
C ALA A 24 40.18 -24.99 7.49
N LEU A 25 40.13 -26.20 8.07
CA LEU A 25 39.28 -27.29 7.58
C LEU A 25 37.79 -26.96 7.70
N ARG A 26 37.35 -26.29 8.78
CA ARG A 26 35.95 -25.84 8.93
C ARG A 26 35.55 -24.86 7.84
N CYS A 27 36.42 -23.92 7.49
CA CYS A 27 36.16 -22.96 6.42
C CYS A 27 36.00 -23.68 5.07
N HIS A 28 36.90 -24.62 4.75
CA HIS A 28 36.84 -25.38 3.50
C HIS A 28 35.62 -26.30 3.43
N MET A 29 35.23 -26.95 4.54
CA MET A 29 33.99 -27.73 4.64
C MET A 29 32.75 -26.85 4.45
N LEU A 30 32.69 -25.66 5.06
CA LEU A 30 31.59 -24.72 4.86
C LEU A 30 31.54 -24.23 3.41
N CYS A 31 32.68 -23.91 2.80
CA CYS A 31 32.76 -23.56 1.39
C CYS A 31 32.28 -24.70 0.49
N LEU A 32 32.64 -25.95 0.78
CA LEU A 32 32.16 -27.14 0.06
C LEU A 32 30.66 -27.35 0.21
N ILE A 33 30.10 -27.17 1.41
CA ILE A 33 28.65 -27.26 1.64
C ILE A 33 27.92 -26.15 0.88
N VAL A 34 28.42 -24.91 0.94
CA VAL A 34 27.85 -23.78 0.18
C VAL A 34 27.97 -24.03 -1.32
N LEU A 35 29.09 -24.57 -1.82
CA LEU A 35 29.24 -24.98 -3.22
C LEU A 35 28.27 -26.10 -3.60
N CYS A 36 28.10 -27.13 -2.78
CA CYS A 36 27.15 -28.21 -3.05
C CYS A 36 25.70 -27.72 -3.00
N VAL A 37 25.35 -26.75 -2.15
CA VAL A 37 24.04 -26.10 -2.15
C VAL A 37 23.89 -25.21 -3.38
N ILE A 38 24.91 -24.46 -3.80
CA ILE A 38 24.86 -23.64 -5.02
C ILE A 38 24.76 -24.52 -6.28
N VAL A 39 25.45 -25.67 -6.31
CA VAL A 39 25.41 -26.62 -7.43
C VAL A 39 24.13 -27.46 -7.40
N GLY A 40 23.59 -27.77 -6.21
CA GLY A 40 22.29 -28.44 -6.05
C GLY A 40 21.09 -27.51 -6.25
N CYS A 41 21.27 -26.20 -6.06
CA CYS A 41 20.31 -25.15 -6.39
C CYS A 41 20.57 -24.51 -7.75
N ALA A 42 21.58 -24.97 -8.50
CA ALA A 42 21.61 -24.75 -9.93
C ALA A 42 20.53 -25.68 -10.49
N ASP A 43 19.28 -25.23 -10.38
CA ASP A 43 18.12 -25.85 -11.02
C ASP A 43 18.59 -26.28 -12.40
N GLU A 44 18.45 -27.58 -12.70
CA GLU A 44 18.64 -28.08 -14.05
C GLU A 44 17.96 -27.09 -14.97
N VAL A 45 18.76 -26.35 -15.74
CA VAL A 45 18.24 -25.28 -16.59
C VAL A 45 17.49 -26.03 -17.68
N SER A 46 16.22 -26.30 -17.41
CA SER A 46 15.33 -26.99 -18.33
C SER A 46 15.48 -26.30 -19.68
N GLU A 47 15.70 -27.12 -20.70
CA GLU A 47 15.87 -26.59 -22.05
C GLU A 47 14.71 -25.63 -22.33
N PRO A 48 15.00 -24.41 -22.81
CA PRO A 48 13.99 -23.39 -22.94
C PRO A 48 12.89 -23.86 -23.89
N GLU A 49 11.65 -23.99 -23.41
CA GLU A 49 10.53 -24.41 -24.23
C GLU A 49 10.36 -23.45 -25.43
N TYR A 50 10.31 -24.00 -26.64
CA TYR A 50 10.20 -23.25 -27.88
C TYR A 50 9.10 -23.81 -28.79
N ILE A 51 8.54 -22.93 -29.61
CA ILE A 51 7.46 -23.25 -30.55
C ILE A 51 8.04 -23.49 -31.93
N THR A 52 7.73 -24.66 -32.50
CA THR A 52 7.95 -24.96 -33.91
C THR A 52 6.65 -24.79 -34.66
N SER A 53 6.59 -23.85 -35.61
CA SER A 53 5.38 -23.56 -36.36
C SER A 53 5.71 -23.12 -37.78
N PRO A 54 4.93 -23.53 -38.80
CA PRO A 54 5.07 -22.97 -40.15
C PRO A 54 4.75 -21.46 -40.18
N TYR A 55 4.04 -20.95 -39.17
CA TYR A 55 3.65 -19.54 -39.05
C TYR A 55 4.64 -18.70 -38.22
N THR A 56 5.82 -19.23 -37.85
CA THR A 56 6.80 -18.52 -37.01
C THR A 56 7.16 -17.14 -37.57
N LYS A 57 7.55 -17.05 -38.84
CA LYS A 57 7.94 -15.76 -39.46
C LYS A 57 6.76 -14.78 -39.55
N PRO A 58 5.58 -15.15 -40.11
CA PRO A 58 4.40 -14.27 -40.08
C PRO A 58 4.01 -13.78 -38.70
N THR A 59 4.18 -14.63 -37.67
CA THR A 59 3.86 -14.26 -36.29
C THR A 59 4.82 -13.22 -35.75
N MET A 60 6.12 -13.40 -35.98
CA MET A 60 7.11 -12.40 -35.59
C MET A 60 6.87 -11.08 -36.32
N ASP A 61 6.65 -11.12 -37.64
CA ASP A 61 6.39 -9.93 -38.44
C ASP A 61 5.12 -9.20 -37.96
N PHE A 62 4.07 -9.94 -37.57
CA PHE A 62 2.86 -9.40 -36.98
C PHE A 62 3.16 -8.59 -35.71
N PHE A 63 3.83 -9.17 -34.72
CA PHE A 63 4.13 -8.45 -33.47
C PHE A 63 5.15 -7.32 -33.66
N GLU A 64 6.17 -7.53 -34.48
CA GLU A 64 7.19 -6.51 -34.78
C GLU A 64 6.57 -5.24 -35.42
N LYS A 65 5.45 -5.39 -36.14
CA LYS A 65 4.70 -4.26 -36.70
C LYS A 65 4.17 -3.29 -35.65
N SER A 66 4.03 -3.72 -34.39
CA SER A 66 3.68 -2.86 -33.25
C SER A 66 4.90 -2.29 -32.52
N GLY A 67 6.12 -2.49 -33.04
CA GLY A 67 7.34 -1.93 -32.46
C GLY A 67 7.56 -0.46 -32.78
N PHE A 68 8.23 0.24 -31.87
CA PHE A 68 8.87 1.53 -32.14
C PHE A 68 10.39 1.38 -32.05
N GLU A 69 11.15 2.31 -32.62
CA GLU A 69 12.62 2.28 -32.56
C GLU A 69 13.13 2.26 -31.11
N GLU A 70 12.55 3.09 -30.24
CA GLU A 70 12.90 3.16 -28.82
C GLU A 70 12.33 2.01 -27.97
N TRP A 71 11.25 1.37 -28.46
CA TRP A 71 10.49 0.35 -27.72
C TRP A 71 10.17 -0.82 -28.66
N PRO A 72 11.15 -1.69 -28.94
CA PRO A 72 10.95 -2.79 -29.88
C PRO A 72 9.95 -3.78 -29.32
N ASN A 73 8.95 -4.14 -30.13
CA ASN A 73 7.92 -5.11 -29.78
C ASN A 73 8.24 -6.46 -30.41
N ARG A 74 9.34 -7.08 -29.96
CA ARG A 74 9.88 -8.32 -30.52
C ARG A 74 9.57 -9.49 -29.61
N LEU A 75 9.07 -10.59 -30.18
CA LEU A 75 9.01 -11.86 -29.48
C LEU A 75 10.42 -12.36 -29.17
N ALA A 76 10.60 -12.93 -27.99
CA ALA A 76 11.82 -13.63 -27.62
C ALA A 76 11.95 -14.90 -28.47
N THR A 77 13.15 -15.12 -29.00
CA THR A 77 13.45 -16.22 -29.92
C THR A 77 14.72 -16.94 -29.52
N VAL A 78 14.82 -18.22 -29.88
CA VAL A 78 16.02 -19.06 -29.73
C VAL A 78 16.42 -19.62 -31.09
N GLN A 79 17.71 -19.92 -31.28
CA GLN A 79 18.20 -20.58 -32.48
C GLN A 79 18.41 -22.07 -32.21
N ILE A 80 17.61 -22.92 -32.84
CA ILE A 80 17.68 -24.38 -32.74
C ILE A 80 17.93 -24.92 -34.15
N ASP A 81 18.97 -25.72 -34.34
CA ASP A 81 19.35 -26.28 -35.65
C ASP A 81 19.43 -25.24 -36.78
N LYS A 82 20.01 -24.06 -36.46
CA LYS A 82 20.11 -22.89 -37.34
C LYS A 82 18.77 -22.25 -37.73
N LYS A 83 17.64 -22.73 -37.21
CA LYS A 83 16.31 -22.14 -37.37
C LYS A 83 15.98 -21.24 -36.18
N ARG A 84 15.38 -20.08 -36.46
CA ARG A 84 14.90 -19.16 -35.42
C ARG A 84 13.51 -19.61 -34.99
N CYS A 85 13.35 -20.00 -33.73
CA CYS A 85 12.11 -20.43 -33.11
C CYS A 85 11.63 -19.38 -32.10
N ILE A 86 10.32 -19.29 -31.89
CA ILE A 86 9.73 -18.41 -30.85
C ILE A 86 9.86 -19.14 -29.52
N LEU A 87 10.36 -18.47 -28.47
CA LEU A 87 10.27 -19.04 -27.12
C LEU A 87 8.81 -19.13 -26.71
N LYS A 88 8.41 -20.22 -26.06
CA LYS A 88 7.01 -20.40 -25.67
C LYS A 88 6.55 -19.29 -24.72
N ARG A 89 7.35 -19.00 -23.70
CA ARG A 89 7.09 -17.94 -22.71
C ARG A 89 7.73 -16.61 -23.10
N GLN A 90 6.92 -15.56 -23.10
CA GLN A 90 7.31 -14.19 -23.43
C GLN A 90 7.35 -13.34 -22.15
N PRO A 91 8.55 -13.04 -21.60
CA PRO A 91 8.68 -12.42 -20.28
C PRO A 91 8.39 -10.92 -20.25
N LYS A 92 8.39 -10.27 -21.42
CA LYS A 92 8.13 -8.83 -21.55
C LYS A 92 6.68 -8.58 -21.96
N THR A 93 6.20 -7.36 -21.70
CA THR A 93 4.92 -6.89 -22.24
C THR A 93 4.98 -6.81 -23.76
N ILE A 94 4.06 -7.49 -24.42
CA ILE A 94 3.86 -7.45 -25.87
C ILE A 94 2.65 -6.56 -26.19
N TYR A 95 2.81 -5.68 -27.16
CA TYR A 95 1.78 -4.73 -27.59
C TYR A 95 1.19 -5.12 -28.95
N ILE A 96 -0.10 -4.84 -29.13
CA ILE A 96 -0.79 -4.85 -30.42
C ILE A 96 -1.41 -3.47 -30.60
N PHE A 97 -0.78 -2.64 -31.43
CA PHE A 97 -1.29 -1.31 -31.76
C PHE A 97 -2.26 -1.37 -32.93
N LEU A 98 -3.55 -1.23 -32.65
CA LEU A 98 -4.62 -1.50 -33.63
C LEU A 98 -4.54 -0.65 -34.90
N GLN A 99 -3.97 0.56 -34.85
CA GLN A 99 -3.78 1.44 -36.02
C GLN A 99 -2.77 0.89 -37.03
N ASN A 100 -1.88 -0.01 -36.60
CA ASN A 100 -0.89 -0.59 -37.48
C ASN A 100 -1.47 -1.74 -38.30
N TYR A 101 -2.73 -2.10 -38.07
CA TYR A 101 -3.38 -3.24 -38.71
C TYR A 101 -4.64 -2.83 -39.48
N THR A 102 -4.74 -3.36 -40.68
CA THR A 102 -5.95 -3.43 -41.50
C THR A 102 -6.40 -4.90 -41.61
N LEU A 103 -7.60 -5.12 -42.14
CA LEU A 103 -8.11 -6.47 -42.39
C LEU A 103 -7.17 -7.30 -43.27
N GLU A 104 -6.43 -6.70 -44.19
CA GLU A 104 -5.50 -7.40 -45.08
C GLU A 104 -4.21 -7.80 -44.35
N THR A 105 -3.74 -6.94 -43.44
CA THR A 105 -2.43 -7.12 -42.79
C THR A 105 -2.44 -8.06 -41.59
N VAL A 106 -3.61 -8.36 -41.03
CA VAL A 106 -3.74 -9.36 -39.97
C VAL A 106 -3.71 -10.74 -40.64
N PRO A 107 -2.74 -11.61 -40.30
CA PRO A 107 -2.66 -12.93 -40.90
C PRO A 107 -3.87 -13.80 -40.49
N GLN A 108 -4.16 -14.84 -41.27
CA GLN A 108 -5.23 -15.77 -40.94
C GLN A 108 -4.88 -16.65 -39.73
N TYR A 109 -3.60 -16.98 -39.57
CA TYR A 109 -3.08 -17.83 -38.51
C TYR A 109 -1.80 -17.24 -37.92
N LEU A 110 -1.67 -17.33 -36.60
CA LEU A 110 -0.44 -17.08 -35.86
C LEU A 110 0.07 -18.40 -35.27
N ALA A 111 1.34 -18.44 -34.87
CA ALA A 111 1.89 -19.54 -34.11
C ALA A 111 1.11 -19.68 -32.80
N ARG A 112 0.71 -20.91 -32.47
CA ARG A 112 -0.09 -21.23 -31.29
C ARG A 112 0.80 -21.42 -30.06
N GLU A 113 0.17 -21.47 -28.89
CA GLU A 113 0.81 -21.80 -27.61
C GLU A 113 1.83 -20.77 -27.10
N ILE A 114 1.78 -19.54 -27.62
CA ILE A 114 2.57 -18.44 -27.07
C ILE A 114 1.96 -18.03 -25.73
N GLU A 115 2.78 -18.06 -24.68
CA GLU A 115 2.41 -17.66 -23.32
C GLU A 115 2.99 -16.27 -23.03
N PHE A 116 2.12 -15.28 -22.80
CA PHE A 116 2.55 -13.91 -22.52
C PHE A 116 2.60 -13.62 -21.03
N SER A 117 3.65 -12.97 -20.53
CA SER A 117 3.56 -12.34 -19.20
C SER A 117 2.53 -11.21 -19.22
N THR A 118 2.53 -10.37 -20.26
CA THR A 118 1.48 -9.38 -20.46
C THR A 118 1.25 -9.15 -21.94
N LEU A 119 0.00 -9.24 -22.39
CA LEU A 119 -0.41 -8.87 -23.74
C LEU A 119 -1.32 -7.63 -23.66
N THR A 120 -0.96 -6.55 -24.33
CA THR A 120 -1.73 -5.30 -24.36
C THR A 120 -2.25 -5.01 -25.76
N ILE A 121 -3.56 -4.92 -25.91
CA ILE A 121 -4.25 -4.52 -27.14
C ILE A 121 -4.79 -3.10 -26.94
N THR A 122 -4.27 -2.15 -27.70
CA THR A 122 -4.52 -0.73 -27.48
C THR A 122 -4.41 0.06 -28.79
N PRO A 123 -5.06 1.23 -28.91
CA PRO A 123 -4.63 2.22 -29.88
C PRO A 123 -3.22 2.76 -29.55
N ARG A 124 -2.55 3.33 -30.55
CA ARG A 124 -1.21 3.93 -30.49
C ARG A 124 -1.14 5.10 -29.51
N ARG A 125 -2.20 5.91 -29.43
CA ARG A 125 -2.30 7.02 -28.48
C ARG A 125 -2.77 6.49 -27.14
N LYS A 126 -1.83 6.32 -26.20
CA LYS A 126 -2.09 5.71 -24.88
C LYS A 126 -3.06 6.51 -24.00
N ASP A 127 -3.25 7.81 -24.27
CA ASP A 127 -4.01 8.69 -23.39
C ASP A 127 -5.37 9.12 -23.97
N LYS A 128 -5.73 8.65 -25.17
CA LYS A 128 -6.99 9.01 -25.83
C LYS A 128 -7.73 7.79 -26.30
N VAL A 129 -8.97 7.67 -25.85
CA VAL A 129 -9.96 6.77 -26.42
C VAL A 129 -10.02 7.02 -27.93
N THR A 130 -9.80 5.96 -28.71
CA THR A 130 -9.65 6.09 -30.17
C THR A 130 -10.60 5.13 -30.86
N ARG A 131 -11.33 5.67 -31.85
CA ARG A 131 -12.19 4.87 -32.71
C ARG A 131 -11.39 3.73 -33.34
N THR A 132 -11.85 2.53 -33.11
CA THR A 132 -11.22 1.28 -33.51
C THR A 132 -12.18 0.53 -34.43
N ASN A 133 -11.67 -0.04 -35.52
CA ASN A 133 -12.48 -0.88 -36.39
C ASN A 133 -12.72 -2.24 -35.70
N PRO A 134 -13.95 -2.57 -35.28
CA PRO A 134 -14.23 -3.83 -34.59
C PRO A 134 -13.87 -5.06 -35.43
N ALA A 135 -13.97 -4.99 -36.76
CA ALA A 135 -13.64 -6.10 -37.64
C ALA A 135 -12.14 -6.44 -37.63
N VAL A 136 -11.27 -5.43 -37.48
CA VAL A 136 -9.82 -5.65 -37.35
C VAL A 136 -9.51 -6.32 -36.01
N LEU A 137 -10.13 -5.86 -34.93
CA LEU A 137 -9.96 -6.47 -33.61
C LEU A 137 -10.48 -7.91 -33.60
N GLU A 138 -11.63 -8.18 -34.22
CA GLU A 138 -12.19 -9.53 -34.37
C GLU A 138 -11.24 -10.45 -35.14
N LYS A 139 -10.67 -9.95 -36.24
CA LYS A 139 -9.69 -10.71 -37.02
C LYS A 139 -8.42 -11.00 -36.21
N ILE A 140 -7.96 -10.07 -35.39
CA ILE A 140 -6.80 -10.26 -34.49
C ILE A 140 -7.10 -11.33 -33.44
N LEU A 141 -8.24 -11.23 -32.75
CA LEU A 141 -8.64 -12.21 -31.73
C LEU A 141 -8.81 -13.61 -32.35
N SER A 142 -9.37 -13.68 -33.57
CA SER A 142 -9.51 -14.94 -34.32
C SER A 142 -8.16 -15.53 -34.72
N ALA A 143 -7.21 -14.69 -35.17
CA ALA A 143 -5.88 -15.13 -35.58
C ALA A 143 -5.02 -15.60 -34.39
N LEU A 144 -5.20 -15.00 -33.21
CA LEU A 144 -4.61 -15.47 -31.95
C LEU A 144 -5.21 -16.81 -31.51
N GLY A 145 -6.51 -17.02 -31.73
CA GLY A 145 -7.20 -18.23 -31.32
C GLY A 145 -7.31 -18.32 -29.80
N THR A 146 -6.48 -19.16 -29.17
CA THR A 146 -6.37 -19.26 -27.72
C THR A 146 -5.27 -18.34 -27.22
N VAL A 147 -5.61 -17.42 -26.32
CA VAL A 147 -4.64 -16.48 -25.73
C VAL A 147 -4.27 -16.96 -24.33
N CYS A 148 -3.01 -17.35 -24.15
CA CYS A 148 -2.44 -17.69 -22.84
C CYS A 148 -1.62 -16.51 -22.31
N ALA A 149 -2.00 -15.92 -21.17
CA ALA A 149 -1.25 -14.80 -20.61
C ALA A 149 -1.41 -14.64 -19.08
N ASP A 150 -0.38 -14.20 -18.35
CA ASP A 150 -0.59 -13.80 -16.95
C ASP A 150 -1.54 -12.59 -16.88
N THR A 151 -1.36 -11.59 -17.76
CA THR A 151 -2.25 -10.41 -17.85
C THR A 151 -2.63 -10.10 -19.30
N LEU A 152 -3.92 -9.95 -19.57
CA LEU A 152 -4.46 -9.43 -20.83
C LEU A 152 -5.07 -8.05 -20.59
N VAL A 153 -4.59 -7.05 -21.34
CA VAL A 153 -5.03 -5.65 -21.22
C VAL A 153 -5.72 -5.21 -22.49
N PHE A 154 -6.95 -4.72 -22.38
CA PHE A 154 -7.63 -3.96 -23.44
C PHE A 154 -7.71 -2.50 -23.01
N SER A 155 -7.08 -1.59 -23.75
CA SER A 155 -7.00 -0.18 -23.37
C SER A 155 -7.56 0.75 -24.43
N ASN A 156 -8.24 1.83 -24.01
CA ASN A 156 -8.64 2.98 -24.82
C ASN A 156 -9.47 2.66 -26.09
N LEU A 157 -10.27 1.61 -26.07
CA LEU A 157 -11.10 1.17 -27.20
C LEU A 157 -12.43 1.92 -27.25
N ASP A 158 -12.76 2.40 -28.44
CA ASP A 158 -14.07 2.95 -28.82
C ASP A 158 -14.51 2.32 -30.14
N LEU A 159 -15.60 1.55 -30.12
CA LEU A 159 -16.05 0.77 -31.28
C LEU A 159 -17.25 1.39 -32.00
N ASP A 160 -17.97 2.31 -31.36
CA ASP A 160 -19.15 2.97 -31.91
C ASP A 160 -18.89 4.45 -32.27
N GLY A 161 -17.69 4.97 -31.98
CA GLY A 161 -17.31 6.36 -32.23
C GLY A 161 -17.86 7.33 -31.18
N SER A 162 -18.39 6.81 -30.07
CA SER A 162 -18.99 7.61 -28.98
C SER A 162 -17.95 8.30 -28.09
N GLY A 163 -16.68 7.92 -28.18
CA GLY A 163 -15.61 8.39 -27.30
C GLY A 163 -14.97 9.72 -27.73
N SER A 164 -15.27 10.23 -28.92
CA SER A 164 -14.60 11.40 -29.52
C SER A 164 -15.19 12.75 -29.11
N GLU A 165 -16.38 12.79 -28.52
CA GLU A 165 -17.01 14.03 -28.08
C GLU A 165 -17.22 13.95 -26.57
N ASN A 166 -17.03 15.06 -25.83
CA ASN A 166 -17.28 15.17 -24.38
C ASN A 166 -18.76 14.94 -23.99
N LYS A 167 -19.55 14.29 -24.85
CA LYS A 167 -20.92 13.89 -24.58
C LYS A 167 -20.90 12.75 -23.57
N ILE A 168 -21.40 13.08 -22.39
CA ILE A 168 -21.73 12.19 -21.29
C ILE A 168 -22.47 10.96 -21.85
N GLN A 169 -21.83 9.79 -21.84
CA GLN A 169 -22.45 8.53 -22.26
C GLN A 169 -23.43 8.11 -21.17
N ARG A 170 -24.70 8.49 -21.30
CA ARG A 170 -25.78 7.89 -20.50
C ARG A 170 -26.21 6.61 -21.20
N MET A 171 -26.18 5.50 -20.48
CA MET A 171 -26.92 4.30 -20.87
C MET A 171 -28.40 4.71 -20.92
N GLY A 172 -28.94 4.89 -22.12
CA GLY A 172 -30.38 4.77 -22.28
C GLY A 172 -30.65 3.27 -22.27
N HIS A 173 -31.58 2.82 -21.42
CA HIS A 173 -32.13 1.47 -21.36
C HIS A 173 -31.87 0.71 -22.67
N PHE A 174 -31.02 -0.32 -22.64
CA PHE A 174 -30.83 -1.26 -23.75
C PHE A 174 -32.12 -2.09 -23.87
N GLY A 175 -33.20 -1.41 -24.25
CA GLY A 175 -34.49 -2.00 -24.57
C GLY A 175 -34.33 -2.79 -25.85
N ARG A 176 -33.87 -4.03 -25.67
CA ARG A 176 -34.31 -5.27 -26.31
C ARG A 176 -35.24 -5.09 -27.52
N LYS A 177 -34.73 -4.48 -28.59
CA LYS A 177 -35.15 -4.78 -29.96
C LYS A 177 -34.02 -5.57 -30.59
N GLU A 178 -33.84 -6.79 -30.08
CA GLU A 178 -33.11 -7.81 -30.82
C GLU A 178 -33.99 -8.17 -32.02
N THR A 179 -33.67 -7.57 -33.16
CA THR A 179 -34.04 -8.12 -34.46
C THR A 179 -33.52 -9.56 -34.51
N PRO A 180 -34.34 -10.56 -34.85
CA PRO A 180 -33.91 -11.94 -34.96
C PRO A 180 -33.12 -12.09 -36.26
N GLU A 181 -31.86 -11.69 -36.25
CA GLU A 181 -30.96 -11.90 -37.36
C GLU A 181 -30.06 -13.07 -37.02
N VAL A 182 -30.24 -14.15 -37.78
CA VAL A 182 -29.43 -15.38 -37.79
C VAL A 182 -28.02 -15.02 -38.26
N ALA A 183 -27.27 -14.32 -37.42
CA ALA A 183 -25.86 -14.07 -37.63
C ALA A 183 -25.11 -15.39 -37.40
N PRO A 184 -24.08 -15.71 -38.20
CA PRO A 184 -23.25 -16.88 -37.99
C PRO A 184 -22.65 -16.87 -36.57
N PRO A 185 -22.39 -18.05 -35.98
CA PRO A 185 -21.85 -18.15 -34.62
C PRO A 185 -20.56 -17.35 -34.51
N ILE A 186 -20.58 -16.34 -33.64
CA ILE A 186 -19.41 -15.49 -33.36
C ILE A 186 -18.32 -16.39 -32.81
N THR A 187 -17.18 -16.48 -33.50
CA THR A 187 -16.03 -17.25 -33.02
C THR A 187 -15.51 -16.60 -31.75
N ARG A 188 -15.56 -17.33 -30.63
CA ARG A 188 -15.07 -16.83 -29.33
C ARG A 188 -13.58 -17.13 -29.18
N CYS A 189 -12.82 -16.12 -28.77
CA CYS A 189 -11.42 -16.23 -28.38
C CYS A 189 -11.35 -16.85 -26.98
N ILE A 190 -10.82 -18.07 -26.90
CA ILE A 190 -10.63 -18.78 -25.63
C ILE A 190 -9.47 -18.14 -24.90
N LEU A 191 -9.68 -17.75 -23.65
CA LEU A 191 -8.65 -17.17 -22.82
C LEU A 191 -8.14 -18.20 -21.82
N GLY A 192 -6.82 -18.19 -21.59
CA GLY A 192 -6.14 -18.87 -20.50
C GLY A 192 -5.33 -17.83 -19.74
N ILE A 193 -6.02 -17.02 -18.93
CA ILE A 193 -5.42 -15.85 -18.29
C ILE A 193 -5.62 -15.81 -16.78
N LYS A 194 -4.73 -15.12 -16.05
CA LYS A 194 -4.90 -14.82 -14.62
C LYS A 194 -5.57 -13.47 -14.38
N THR A 195 -5.24 -12.45 -15.17
CA THR A 195 -5.78 -11.10 -14.99
C THR A 195 -6.33 -10.54 -16.30
N LEU A 196 -7.58 -10.08 -16.27
CA LEU A 196 -8.18 -9.29 -17.34
C LEU A 196 -8.28 -7.82 -16.91
N TRP A 197 -7.58 -6.93 -17.62
CA TRP A 197 -7.62 -5.49 -17.34
C TRP A 197 -8.26 -4.72 -18.49
N ILE A 198 -9.45 -4.18 -18.23
CA ILE A 198 -10.20 -3.29 -19.10
C ILE A 198 -9.88 -1.84 -18.68
N ARG A 199 -9.10 -1.11 -19.48
CA ARG A 199 -8.62 0.23 -19.15
C ARG A 199 -9.17 1.28 -20.10
N SER A 200 -9.94 2.23 -19.58
CA SER A 200 -10.42 3.41 -20.31
C SER A 200 -11.16 3.07 -21.61
N ASN A 201 -11.89 1.96 -21.64
CA ASN A 201 -12.73 1.56 -22.78
C ASN A 201 -14.13 2.19 -22.66
N THR A 202 -14.84 2.36 -23.78
CA THR A 202 -16.26 2.73 -23.76
C THR A 202 -17.15 1.52 -23.40
N LEU A 203 -18.35 1.73 -22.86
CA LEU A 203 -19.27 0.63 -22.53
C LEU A 203 -19.61 -0.28 -23.73
N PRO A 204 -19.85 0.27 -24.94
CA PRO A 204 -20.04 -0.55 -26.14
C PRO A 204 -18.82 -1.44 -26.46
N ALA A 205 -17.59 -0.94 -26.24
CA ALA A 205 -16.39 -1.74 -26.43
C ALA A 205 -16.30 -2.90 -25.41
N ILE A 206 -16.63 -2.66 -24.15
CA ILE A 206 -16.63 -3.72 -23.12
C ILE A 206 -17.69 -4.78 -23.44
N SER A 207 -18.91 -4.36 -23.79
CA SER A 207 -20.01 -5.26 -24.18
C SER A 207 -19.67 -6.08 -25.42
N TRP A 208 -18.95 -5.49 -26.38
CA TRP A 208 -18.47 -6.18 -27.57
C TRP A 208 -17.43 -7.25 -27.24
N LEU A 209 -16.51 -6.97 -26.31
CA LEU A 209 -15.50 -7.92 -25.84
C LEU A 209 -16.16 -9.11 -25.15
N GLN A 210 -17.13 -8.87 -24.27
CA GLN A 210 -17.86 -9.93 -23.54
C GLN A 210 -18.49 -10.98 -24.47
N LYS A 211 -19.01 -10.56 -25.63
CA LYS A 211 -19.61 -11.49 -26.61
C LYS A 211 -18.57 -12.37 -27.32
N ARG A 212 -17.29 -11.99 -27.29
CA ARG A 212 -16.20 -12.58 -28.09
C ARG A 212 -15.10 -13.22 -27.27
N LEU A 213 -15.03 -12.96 -25.97
CA LEU A 213 -14.08 -13.59 -25.07
C LEU A 213 -14.77 -14.76 -24.36
N ASP A 214 -14.06 -15.87 -24.23
CA ASP A 214 -14.50 -17.01 -23.43
C ASP A 214 -13.57 -17.19 -22.23
N LEU A 215 -14.13 -16.91 -21.04
CA LEU A 215 -13.47 -17.02 -19.74
C LEU A 215 -14.03 -18.17 -18.91
N SER A 216 -14.90 -19.01 -19.46
CA SER A 216 -15.67 -20.02 -18.72
C SER A 216 -14.81 -21.04 -17.98
N LEU A 217 -13.57 -21.25 -18.44
CA LEU A 217 -12.60 -22.16 -17.84
C LEU A 217 -11.54 -21.45 -16.97
N CYS A 218 -11.61 -20.13 -16.84
CA CYS A 218 -10.61 -19.34 -16.11
C CYS A 218 -11.09 -18.93 -14.71
N GLN A 219 -10.15 -18.99 -13.77
CA GLN A 219 -10.17 -18.23 -12.53
C GLN A 219 -9.37 -16.94 -12.75
N ILE A 220 -10.03 -15.79 -12.63
CA ILE A 220 -9.43 -14.50 -12.99
C ILE A 220 -9.50 -13.43 -11.90
N ASN A 221 -8.57 -12.49 -12.00
CA ASN A 221 -8.65 -11.16 -11.43
C ASN A 221 -9.21 -10.21 -12.49
N LEU A 222 -10.36 -9.59 -12.22
CA LEU A 222 -11.00 -8.65 -13.12
C LEU A 222 -10.74 -7.21 -12.67
N LYS A 223 -10.02 -6.45 -13.51
CA LYS A 223 -9.75 -5.03 -13.28
C LYS A 223 -10.44 -4.18 -14.35
N ILE A 224 -11.31 -3.27 -13.93
CA ILE A 224 -11.96 -2.30 -14.80
C ILE A 224 -11.60 -0.91 -14.28
N SER A 225 -10.88 -0.13 -15.07
CA SER A 225 -10.45 1.21 -14.69
C SER A 225 -10.85 2.21 -15.76
N GLY A 226 -11.43 3.35 -15.40
CA GLY A 226 -11.73 4.42 -16.34
C GLY A 226 -12.98 5.22 -15.95
N LYS A 227 -13.19 6.34 -16.66
CA LYS A 227 -14.26 7.31 -16.39
C LYS A 227 -15.64 6.84 -16.87
N LEU A 228 -16.03 5.62 -16.50
CA LEU A 228 -17.30 5.01 -16.87
C LEU A 228 -18.46 5.65 -16.09
N GLU A 229 -19.64 5.69 -16.73
CA GLU A 229 -20.91 6.06 -16.10
C GLU A 229 -21.85 4.86 -16.20
N LEU A 230 -22.11 4.20 -15.08
CA LEU A 230 -22.88 2.97 -15.02
C LEU A 230 -24.17 3.16 -14.21
N GLU A 231 -25.27 2.61 -14.70
CA GLU A 231 -26.51 2.50 -13.91
C GLU A 231 -26.37 1.44 -12.81
N ASN A 232 -25.69 0.34 -13.11
CA ASN A 232 -25.46 -0.77 -12.18
C ASN A 232 -24.17 -1.54 -12.55
N LEU A 233 -23.86 -2.61 -11.83
CA LEU A 233 -22.69 -3.46 -12.08
C LEU A 233 -23.01 -4.69 -12.95
N GLU A 234 -24.18 -4.77 -13.61
CA GLU A 234 -24.55 -5.92 -14.47
C GLU A 234 -23.59 -6.12 -15.64
N LEU A 235 -22.81 -5.09 -15.99
CA LEU A 235 -21.67 -5.24 -16.90
C LEU A 235 -20.75 -6.39 -16.46
N LEU A 236 -20.56 -6.63 -15.17
CA LEU A 236 -19.69 -7.71 -14.67
C LEU A 236 -20.19 -9.10 -15.08
N ASP A 237 -21.51 -9.27 -15.19
CA ASP A 237 -22.15 -10.56 -15.46
C ASP A 237 -21.86 -11.05 -16.90
N GLY A 238 -21.55 -10.13 -17.81
CA GLY A 238 -21.27 -10.44 -19.22
C GLY A 238 -19.95 -11.16 -19.47
N PHE A 239 -19.02 -11.21 -18.50
CA PHE A 239 -17.72 -11.87 -18.70
C PHE A 239 -17.78 -13.40 -18.61
N ASN A 240 -18.79 -13.96 -17.92
CA ASN A 240 -19.00 -15.40 -17.76
C ASN A 240 -17.70 -16.18 -17.43
N ALA A 241 -16.90 -15.64 -16.50
CA ALA A 241 -15.70 -16.29 -16.02
C ALA A 241 -16.07 -17.51 -15.16
N GLY A 242 -15.24 -18.55 -15.18
CA GLY A 242 -15.43 -19.73 -14.34
C GLY A 242 -15.43 -19.38 -12.85
N TYR A 243 -14.53 -18.47 -12.45
CA TYR A 243 -14.50 -17.86 -11.12
C TYR A 243 -13.80 -16.50 -11.17
N ILE A 244 -14.27 -15.53 -10.39
CA ILE A 244 -13.62 -14.22 -10.24
C ILE A 244 -13.10 -14.12 -8.81
N GLU A 245 -11.78 -14.16 -8.66
CA GLU A 245 -11.12 -14.15 -7.35
C GLU A 245 -10.97 -12.73 -6.80
N VAL A 246 -10.61 -11.77 -7.67
CA VAL A 246 -10.39 -10.37 -7.31
C VAL A 246 -11.15 -9.45 -8.26
N ILE A 247 -11.84 -8.45 -7.71
CA ILE A 247 -12.47 -7.37 -8.47
C ILE A 247 -11.83 -6.04 -8.11
N THR A 248 -11.40 -5.29 -9.13
CA THR A 248 -10.90 -3.92 -8.97
C THR A 248 -11.62 -2.98 -9.93
N LEU A 249 -12.44 -2.08 -9.39
CA LEU A 249 -13.20 -1.05 -10.10
C LEU A 249 -12.58 0.32 -9.78
N GLU A 250 -11.95 0.94 -10.78
CA GLU A 250 -11.17 2.17 -10.60
C GLU A 250 -11.69 3.33 -11.44
N ASP A 251 -11.67 4.54 -10.88
CA ASP A 251 -11.90 5.82 -11.57
C ASP A 251 -13.28 6.01 -12.23
N PHE A 252 -14.31 5.33 -11.73
CA PHE A 252 -15.68 5.49 -12.25
C PHE A 252 -16.16 6.93 -12.02
N LYS A 253 -16.81 7.50 -13.03
CA LYS A 253 -17.37 8.84 -12.98
C LYS A 253 -18.76 8.83 -12.34
N ARG A 254 -19.55 7.78 -12.59
CA ARG A 254 -20.87 7.56 -11.98
C ARG A 254 -21.12 6.06 -11.83
N LEU A 255 -21.72 5.66 -10.72
CA LEU A 255 -22.23 4.31 -10.47
C LEU A 255 -23.50 4.45 -9.63
N ASP A 256 -24.66 4.16 -10.22
CA ASP A 256 -25.96 4.42 -9.58
C ASP A 256 -26.43 3.24 -8.69
N SER A 257 -25.95 2.01 -8.90
CA SER A 257 -26.26 0.82 -8.11
C SER A 257 -25.11 -0.20 -8.09
N LEU A 258 -25.01 -1.00 -7.02
CA LEU A 258 -24.13 -2.19 -6.97
C LEU A 258 -24.78 -3.46 -7.51
N ASP A 259 -26.00 -3.37 -8.06
CA ASP A 259 -26.73 -4.50 -8.60
C ASP A 259 -25.95 -5.24 -9.70
N CYS A 260 -25.68 -6.53 -9.46
CA CYS A 260 -25.21 -7.50 -10.45
C CYS A 260 -25.48 -8.92 -9.94
N LYS A 261 -25.49 -9.90 -10.84
CA LYS A 261 -25.62 -11.32 -10.49
C LYS A 261 -24.51 -11.76 -9.55
N LEU A 262 -23.28 -11.32 -9.80
CA LEU A 262 -22.10 -11.68 -9.01
C LEU A 262 -22.20 -11.30 -7.52
N PHE A 263 -22.92 -10.24 -7.16
CA PHE A 263 -23.11 -9.84 -5.75
C PHE A 263 -24.41 -10.35 -5.12
N ARG A 264 -25.37 -10.77 -5.95
CA ARG A 264 -26.59 -11.45 -5.50
C ARG A 264 -26.37 -12.94 -5.25
N GLU A 265 -25.52 -13.56 -6.06
CA GLU A 265 -25.29 -15.00 -6.05
C GLU A 265 -23.90 -15.33 -5.49
N SER A 266 -23.79 -16.45 -4.77
CA SER A 266 -22.53 -16.99 -4.25
C SER A 266 -21.84 -17.87 -5.30
N PRO A 267 -20.49 -17.92 -5.38
CA PRO A 267 -19.51 -17.33 -4.46
C PRO A 267 -19.08 -15.90 -4.82
N LEU A 268 -18.92 -15.06 -3.78
CA LEU A 268 -18.33 -13.72 -3.87
C LEU A 268 -16.80 -13.78 -4.03
N PRO A 269 -16.17 -12.78 -4.69
CA PRO A 269 -14.71 -12.70 -4.80
C PRO A 269 -14.04 -12.57 -3.43
N GLU A 270 -12.78 -12.97 -3.31
CA GLU A 270 -12.00 -12.84 -2.08
C GLU A 270 -11.58 -11.40 -1.79
N GLU A 271 -11.41 -10.60 -2.85
CA GLU A 271 -11.04 -9.20 -2.75
C GLU A 271 -11.94 -8.32 -3.61
N LEU A 272 -12.41 -7.21 -3.03
CA LEU A 272 -13.18 -6.19 -3.73
C LEU A 272 -12.56 -4.82 -3.50
N THR A 273 -12.17 -4.15 -4.59
CA THR A 273 -11.72 -2.77 -4.59
C THR A 273 -12.62 -1.91 -5.45
N ILE A 274 -13.26 -0.91 -4.85
CA ILE A 274 -13.98 0.17 -5.53
C ILE A 274 -13.24 1.46 -5.18
N SER A 275 -12.44 1.99 -6.12
CA SER A 275 -11.57 3.15 -5.90
C SER A 275 -11.79 4.23 -6.96
N THR A 276 -12.49 5.29 -6.59
CA THR A 276 -12.87 6.40 -7.46
C THR A 276 -12.30 7.73 -6.98
N THR A 277 -11.89 8.57 -7.93
CA THR A 277 -11.46 9.96 -7.65
C THR A 277 -12.64 10.91 -7.48
N SER A 278 -13.81 10.54 -7.99
CA SER A 278 -15.09 11.25 -7.83
C SER A 278 -15.97 10.52 -6.82
N PRO A 279 -16.79 11.23 -6.04
CA PRO A 279 -17.81 10.62 -5.20
C PRO A 279 -18.79 9.80 -6.03
N ILE A 280 -19.12 8.63 -5.51
CA ILE A 280 -20.19 7.77 -6.01
C ILE A 280 -21.11 7.42 -4.84
N PHE A 281 -22.39 7.25 -5.15
CA PHE A 281 -23.46 6.97 -4.18
C PHE A 281 -24.31 5.80 -4.71
N PRO A 282 -23.71 4.63 -4.96
CA PRO A 282 -24.44 3.53 -5.54
C PRO A 282 -25.50 3.02 -4.56
N LYS A 283 -26.72 2.80 -5.04
CA LYS A 283 -27.73 2.08 -4.27
C LYS A 283 -27.24 0.66 -3.99
N ILE A 284 -27.47 0.19 -2.76
CA ILE A 284 -27.14 -1.16 -2.33
C ILE A 284 -28.43 -1.81 -1.88
N SER A 285 -28.86 -2.87 -2.56
CA SER A 285 -30.02 -3.65 -2.14
C SER A 285 -29.71 -4.42 -0.85
N GLU A 286 -30.74 -4.70 -0.04
CA GLU A 286 -30.56 -5.44 1.23
C GLU A 286 -29.93 -6.82 1.04
N GLU A 287 -30.26 -7.48 -0.07
CA GLU A 287 -29.68 -8.77 -0.45
C GLU A 287 -28.17 -8.66 -0.68
N ILE A 288 -27.73 -7.68 -1.50
CA ILE A 288 -26.32 -7.45 -1.78
C ILE A 288 -25.57 -7.03 -0.52
N ALA A 289 -26.15 -6.14 0.29
CA ALA A 289 -25.56 -5.72 1.56
C ALA A 289 -25.35 -6.93 2.49
N ARG A 290 -26.36 -7.81 2.62
CA ARG A 290 -26.27 -9.03 3.43
C ARG A 290 -25.18 -9.98 2.91
N ASN A 291 -25.11 -10.18 1.59
CA ASN A 291 -24.10 -11.05 0.98
C ASN A 291 -22.69 -10.51 1.23
N ILE A 292 -22.46 -9.20 1.01
CA ILE A 292 -21.16 -8.56 1.25
C ILE A 292 -20.79 -8.68 2.73
N ILE A 293 -21.72 -8.46 3.65
CA ILE A 293 -21.42 -8.43 5.09
C ILE A 293 -21.19 -9.82 5.67
N SER A 294 -21.94 -10.82 5.19
CA SER A 294 -21.80 -12.22 5.67
C SER A 294 -20.52 -12.90 5.19
N LYS A 295 -19.80 -12.34 4.22
CA LYS A 295 -18.52 -12.84 3.76
C LYS A 295 -17.36 -12.37 4.66
N GLU A 296 -16.43 -13.28 4.94
CA GLU A 296 -15.10 -12.93 5.45
C GLU A 296 -14.20 -12.46 4.30
N TRP A 297 -13.80 -11.19 4.31
CA TRP A 297 -13.00 -10.61 3.23
C TRP A 297 -11.50 -10.69 3.48
N ASN A 298 -10.73 -11.05 2.45
CA ASN A 298 -9.28 -10.86 2.48
C ASN A 298 -8.93 -9.36 2.34
N LEU A 299 -9.62 -8.68 1.44
CA LEU A 299 -9.49 -7.24 1.23
C LEU A 299 -10.81 -6.62 0.77
N LEU A 300 -11.25 -5.57 1.45
CA LEU A 300 -12.32 -4.69 1.00
C LEU A 300 -11.80 -3.25 0.93
N VAL A 301 -11.93 -2.60 -0.22
CA VAL A 301 -11.62 -1.17 -0.40
C VAL A 301 -12.86 -0.48 -0.96
N VAL A 302 -13.43 0.46 -0.20
CA VAL A 302 -14.67 1.15 -0.59
C VAL A 302 -14.66 2.63 -0.19
N PRO A 303 -15.40 3.49 -0.91
CA PRO A 303 -15.67 4.85 -0.44
C PRO A 303 -16.39 4.84 0.91
N LEU A 304 -16.13 5.85 1.74
CA LEU A 304 -16.78 6.03 3.05
C LEU A 304 -18.30 5.96 2.97
N GLN A 305 -18.91 6.55 1.95
CA GLN A 305 -20.36 6.49 1.78
C GLN A 305 -20.86 5.05 1.55
N VAL A 306 -20.18 4.28 0.71
CA VAL A 306 -20.54 2.87 0.45
C VAL A 306 -20.39 2.06 1.74
N TRP A 307 -19.36 2.32 2.53
CA TRP A 307 -19.20 1.71 3.85
C TRP A 307 -20.37 2.05 4.80
N THR A 308 -20.75 3.33 4.87
CA THR A 308 -21.89 3.79 5.67
C THR A 308 -23.19 3.12 5.23
N ASP A 309 -23.43 3.01 3.93
CA ASP A 309 -24.67 2.40 3.40
C ASP A 309 -24.71 0.89 3.70
N LEU A 310 -23.57 0.19 3.58
CA LEU A 310 -23.45 -1.23 3.96
C LEU A 310 -23.76 -1.43 5.45
N MET A 311 -23.13 -0.64 6.31
CA MET A 311 -23.24 -0.74 7.76
C MET A 311 -24.35 0.14 8.36
N SER A 312 -25.30 0.59 7.55
CA SER A 312 -26.45 1.35 8.04
C SER A 312 -27.30 0.47 8.96
N PRO A 313 -27.76 0.96 10.13
CA PRO A 313 -28.50 0.15 11.09
C PRO A 313 -29.70 -0.56 10.44
N GLY A 314 -29.72 -1.88 10.55
CA GLY A 314 -30.81 -2.73 10.06
C GLY A 314 -31.80 -3.14 11.16
N SER A 315 -32.71 -4.05 10.82
CA SER A 315 -33.59 -4.70 11.81
C SER A 315 -32.85 -5.72 12.70
N SER A 316 -31.68 -6.17 12.27
CA SER A 316 -30.84 -7.13 12.98
C SER A 316 -29.39 -6.64 13.02
N PRO A 317 -28.67 -6.86 14.14
CA PRO A 317 -27.24 -6.56 14.22
C PRO A 317 -26.44 -7.24 13.13
N LYS A 318 -25.54 -6.51 12.51
CA LYS A 318 -24.64 -6.97 11.44
C LYS A 318 -23.26 -7.24 12.02
N LEU A 319 -22.63 -8.32 11.56
CA LEU A 319 -21.24 -8.64 11.86
C LEU A 319 -20.46 -8.68 10.55
N PHE A 320 -19.56 -7.72 10.37
CA PHE A 320 -18.63 -7.67 9.24
C PHE A 320 -17.26 -8.19 9.67
N ILE A 321 -16.60 -9.01 8.84
CA ILE A 321 -15.27 -9.57 9.11
C ILE A 321 -14.35 -9.34 7.91
N ALA A 322 -13.18 -8.74 8.13
CA ALA A 322 -12.14 -8.62 7.10
C ALA A 322 -10.72 -8.71 7.66
N ALA A 323 -9.80 -9.27 6.88
CA ALA A 323 -8.37 -9.16 7.16
C ALA A 323 -7.90 -7.71 6.92
N ASN A 324 -8.23 -7.14 5.75
CA ASN A 324 -7.87 -5.77 5.40
C ASN A 324 -9.09 -4.98 4.95
N LEU A 325 -9.34 -3.83 5.59
CA LEU A 325 -10.36 -2.88 5.16
C LEU A 325 -9.72 -1.55 4.83
N THR A 326 -10.01 -1.00 3.66
CA THR A 326 -9.70 0.38 3.32
C THR A 326 -11.00 1.16 3.12
N VAL A 327 -11.21 2.18 3.96
CA VAL A 327 -12.27 3.15 3.78
C VAL A 327 -11.65 4.46 3.34
N TYR A 328 -12.20 5.11 2.31
CA TYR A 328 -11.62 6.37 1.85
C TYR A 328 -12.62 7.45 1.46
N ILE A 329 -12.18 8.70 1.53
CA ILE A 329 -12.91 9.88 1.08
C ILE A 329 -12.40 10.29 -0.30
N PRO A 330 -13.23 10.23 -1.36
CA PRO A 330 -12.84 10.61 -2.72
C PRO A 330 -12.45 12.09 -2.88
N GLN A 331 -11.53 12.35 -3.80
CA GLN A 331 -10.89 13.67 -4.00
C GLN A 331 -11.84 14.83 -4.32
N HIS A 332 -12.87 14.57 -5.13
CA HIS A 332 -13.77 15.63 -5.61
C HIS A 332 -15.07 15.72 -4.80
N GLY A 333 -15.14 15.04 -3.63
CA GLY A 333 -16.34 15.01 -2.79
C GLY A 333 -16.63 16.22 -1.94
N MET A 334 -15.64 17.09 -1.76
CA MET A 334 -15.73 18.17 -0.79
C MET A 334 -16.57 19.38 -1.26
N PHE A 335 -16.90 19.47 -2.56
CA PHE A 335 -17.76 20.55 -3.08
C PHE A 335 -19.24 20.19 -3.13
N GLY A 336 -19.57 18.91 -3.08
CA GLY A 336 -20.91 18.52 -2.63
C GLY A 336 -20.92 18.72 -1.12
N GLU A 337 -21.95 19.34 -0.57
CA GLU A 337 -22.17 19.32 0.88
C GLU A 337 -22.06 17.86 1.34
N PHE A 338 -20.93 17.48 1.95
CA PHE A 338 -20.95 16.45 2.99
C PHE A 338 -21.93 17.04 4.00
N LYS A 339 -23.22 16.72 3.86
CA LYS A 339 -24.32 17.32 4.61
C LYS A 339 -24.14 16.99 6.09
N ASN A 340 -23.27 17.74 6.77
CA ASN A 340 -22.98 17.68 8.20
C ASN A 340 -22.97 16.26 8.81
N SER A 341 -22.61 15.24 8.02
CA SER A 341 -22.64 13.86 8.48
C SER A 341 -21.41 13.66 9.31
N SER A 342 -21.58 13.88 10.62
CA SER A 342 -20.86 13.08 11.61
C SER A 342 -20.73 11.65 11.09
N LEU A 343 -19.53 11.07 11.20
CA LEU A 343 -19.30 9.68 10.81
C LEU A 343 -20.39 8.82 11.42
N SER A 344 -21.16 8.14 10.57
CA SER A 344 -22.36 7.42 10.99
C SER A 344 -21.99 6.40 12.06
N THR A 345 -22.73 6.41 13.16
CA THR A 345 -22.65 5.39 14.21
C THR A 345 -23.21 4.08 13.65
N LEU A 346 -22.52 2.96 13.81
CA LEU A 346 -23.00 1.66 13.34
C LEU A 346 -24.11 1.10 14.25
N GLY A 347 -24.39 1.75 15.38
CA GLY A 347 -25.40 1.28 16.34
C GLY A 347 -24.92 0.00 17.01
N ASP A 348 -25.69 -1.07 16.90
CA ASP A 348 -25.33 -2.41 17.40
C ASP A 348 -24.53 -3.23 16.37
N ASP A 349 -24.33 -2.70 15.16
CA ASP A 349 -23.54 -3.37 14.13
C ASP A 349 -22.05 -3.32 14.49
N THR A 350 -21.33 -4.41 14.21
CA THR A 350 -19.92 -4.56 14.58
C THR A 350 -19.06 -4.94 13.39
N ALA A 351 -17.88 -4.33 13.29
CA ALA A 351 -16.87 -4.68 12.29
C ALA A 351 -15.62 -5.23 12.97
N THR A 352 -15.27 -6.48 12.68
CA THR A 352 -14.02 -7.11 13.12
C THR A 352 -13.00 -7.05 11.98
N VAL A 353 -11.96 -6.23 12.15
CA VAL A 353 -10.97 -5.94 11.10
C VAL A 353 -9.57 -6.07 11.68
N LYS A 354 -8.64 -6.77 11.00
CA LYS A 354 -7.24 -6.86 11.47
C LYS A 354 -6.42 -5.61 11.11
N SER A 355 -6.47 -5.18 9.85
CA SER A 355 -5.79 -3.95 9.38
C SER A 355 -6.79 -2.99 8.75
N LEU A 356 -6.93 -1.81 9.34
CA LEU A 356 -7.79 -0.73 8.83
C LEU A 356 -6.94 0.38 8.22
N THR A 357 -7.25 0.73 6.98
CA THR A 357 -6.68 1.92 6.31
C THR A 357 -7.78 2.95 6.04
N PHE A 358 -7.67 4.13 6.64
CA PHE A 358 -8.54 5.27 6.36
C PHE A 358 -7.81 6.27 5.46
N LYS A 359 -8.26 6.48 4.21
CA LYS A 359 -7.59 7.42 3.28
C LYS A 359 -8.43 8.65 3.00
N ILE A 360 -7.82 9.81 3.05
CA ILE A 360 -8.44 11.09 2.69
C ILE A 360 -7.71 11.61 1.46
N TYR A 361 -8.36 11.53 0.30
CA TYR A 361 -7.81 12.18 -0.89
C TYR A 361 -8.23 13.65 -0.84
N THR A 362 -7.32 14.55 -0.50
CA THR A 362 -7.56 15.99 -0.62
C THR A 362 -6.56 16.63 -1.56
N ARG A 363 -7.06 17.41 -2.54
CA ARG A 363 -6.19 18.18 -3.46
C ARG A 363 -5.94 19.61 -2.97
N ARG A 364 -6.69 20.06 -1.95
CA ARG A 364 -6.66 21.43 -1.42
C ARG A 364 -6.91 21.37 0.08
N TRP A 365 -6.05 22.02 0.85
CA TRP A 365 -6.08 22.08 2.33
C TRP A 365 -7.37 22.67 2.94
N LEU A 366 -8.35 23.04 2.12
CA LEU A 366 -9.66 23.57 2.52
C LEU A 366 -10.59 22.46 2.99
N MET A 367 -10.14 21.59 3.89
CA MET A 367 -11.09 20.68 4.54
C MET A 367 -12.01 21.49 5.45
N SER A 368 -13.32 21.24 5.33
CA SER A 368 -14.29 21.72 6.32
C SER A 368 -13.88 21.23 7.71
N SER A 369 -14.01 22.08 8.72
CA SER A 369 -13.59 21.85 10.11
C SER A 369 -14.25 20.64 10.79
N THR A 370 -15.20 19.98 10.13
CA THR A 370 -16.02 18.92 10.71
C THR A 370 -15.33 17.57 10.82
N LEU A 371 -14.37 17.24 9.94
CA LEU A 371 -13.66 15.97 9.97
C LEU A 371 -12.25 16.13 10.57
N THR A 372 -12.18 16.17 11.90
CA THR A 372 -10.89 16.21 12.61
C THR A 372 -10.29 14.81 12.72
N MET A 373 -8.97 14.73 12.82
CA MET A 373 -8.26 13.46 13.07
C MET A 373 -8.78 12.78 14.35
N ALA A 374 -9.01 13.56 15.41
CA ALA A 374 -9.63 13.09 16.64
C ALA A 374 -11.03 12.48 16.40
N GLY A 375 -11.85 13.08 15.54
CA GLY A 375 -13.15 12.54 15.16
C GLY A 375 -13.06 11.21 14.41
N ILE A 376 -12.09 11.07 13.51
CA ILE A 376 -11.82 9.82 12.78
C ILE A 376 -11.37 8.73 13.74
N ILE A 377 -10.38 9.02 14.59
CA ILE A 377 -9.86 8.05 15.58
C ILE A 377 -10.96 7.63 16.55
N ASN A 378 -11.78 8.57 17.04
CA ASN A 378 -12.92 8.28 17.90
C ASN A 378 -13.90 7.32 17.21
N TRP A 379 -14.30 7.63 15.98
CA TRP A 379 -15.16 6.75 15.20
C TRP A 379 -14.55 5.36 15.03
N ILE A 380 -13.27 5.26 14.64
CA ILE A 380 -12.59 3.98 14.48
C ILE A 380 -12.60 3.16 15.78
N SER A 381 -12.27 3.79 16.90
CA SER A 381 -12.25 3.12 18.20
C SER A 381 -13.63 2.58 18.60
N ARG A 382 -14.71 3.27 18.24
CA ARG A 382 -16.08 2.88 18.62
C ARG A 382 -16.60 1.76 17.75
N GLU A 383 -16.37 1.84 16.45
CA GLU A 383 -17.06 1.01 15.46
C GLU A 383 -16.27 -0.25 15.06
N PHE A 384 -14.95 -0.30 15.29
CA PHE A 384 -14.10 -1.42 14.88
C PHE A 384 -13.53 -2.21 16.07
N ARG A 385 -13.43 -3.53 15.89
CA ARG A 385 -12.88 -4.49 16.86
C ARG A 385 -11.81 -5.35 16.20
N GLY A 386 -10.94 -5.96 17.01
CA GLY A 386 -9.90 -6.87 16.54
C GLY A 386 -8.78 -6.20 15.74
N LEU A 387 -8.68 -4.87 15.80
CA LEU A 387 -7.64 -4.13 15.08
C LEU A 387 -6.26 -4.49 15.63
N GLU A 388 -5.37 -4.86 14.73
CA GLU A 388 -3.93 -5.00 14.95
C GLU A 388 -3.18 -3.81 14.35
N GLU A 389 -3.69 -3.25 13.25
CA GLU A 389 -3.06 -2.14 12.55
C GLU A 389 -4.07 -1.06 12.15
N LEU A 390 -3.73 0.21 12.41
CA LEU A 390 -4.51 1.36 11.98
C LEU A 390 -3.65 2.31 11.14
N ASN A 391 -4.00 2.51 9.88
CA ASN A 391 -3.31 3.41 8.96
C ASN A 391 -4.24 4.57 8.55
N VAL A 392 -3.88 5.81 8.84
CA VAL A 392 -4.62 7.00 8.40
C VAL A 392 -3.77 7.79 7.39
N TRP A 393 -4.30 8.03 6.20
CA TRP A 393 -3.61 8.74 5.12
C TRP A 393 -4.34 10.01 4.72
N GLY A 394 -3.59 11.04 4.37
CA GLY A 394 -4.08 12.33 3.91
C GLY A 394 -4.61 13.20 5.05
N ALA A 395 -3.92 13.23 6.20
CA ALA A 395 -4.40 13.99 7.35
C ALA A 395 -4.70 15.47 6.97
N PRO A 396 -5.85 16.01 7.39
CA PRO A 396 -6.20 17.41 7.13
C PRO A 396 -5.23 18.39 7.82
N GLY A 397 -4.99 19.55 7.19
CA GLY A 397 -4.24 20.68 7.77
C GLY A 397 -2.82 20.84 7.24
N GLU A 398 -2.28 22.07 7.25
CA GLU A 398 -0.91 22.37 6.81
C GLU A 398 0.13 21.60 7.63
N ASP A 399 -0.15 21.43 8.92
CA ASP A 399 0.61 20.60 9.83
C ASP A 399 -0.13 19.27 10.08
N ARG A 400 0.16 18.29 9.21
CA ARG A 400 -0.44 16.95 9.22
C ARG A 400 -0.31 16.22 10.56
N PHE A 401 0.61 16.66 11.41
CA PHE A 401 0.90 16.05 12.70
C PHE A 401 0.44 16.88 13.90
N ALA A 402 -0.05 18.13 13.73
CA ALA A 402 -0.44 19.01 14.84
C ALA A 402 -1.30 18.28 15.89
N CYS A 403 -2.38 17.66 15.42
CA CYS A 403 -3.32 16.95 16.28
C CYS A 403 -2.69 15.79 17.06
N ILE A 404 -1.71 15.09 16.46
CA ILE A 404 -1.03 13.94 17.09
C ILE A 404 0.08 14.40 18.02
N ARG A 405 0.74 15.51 17.70
CA ARG A 405 1.80 16.09 18.56
C ARG A 405 1.24 16.66 19.85
N GLU A 406 0.05 17.24 19.77
CA GLU A 406 -0.58 17.93 20.91
C GLU A 406 -1.43 17.03 21.79
N ASN A 407 -1.72 15.79 21.36
CA ASN A 407 -2.64 14.90 22.08
C ASN A 407 -2.08 13.48 22.21
N GLN A 408 -2.24 12.88 23.38
CA GLN A 408 -2.06 11.44 23.55
C GLN A 408 -3.36 10.75 23.15
N VAL A 409 -3.30 9.73 22.31
CA VAL A 409 -4.47 8.95 21.90
C VAL A 409 -4.44 7.59 22.59
N GLU A 410 -5.47 7.28 23.37
CA GLU A 410 -5.63 5.96 24.00
C GLU A 410 -6.85 5.25 23.40
N ILE A 411 -6.64 4.14 22.67
CA ILE A 411 -7.72 3.31 22.13
C ILE A 411 -7.91 2.10 23.03
N THR A 412 -8.96 2.09 23.85
CA THR A 412 -9.17 1.01 24.85
C THR A 412 -9.99 -0.17 24.31
N THR A 413 -10.71 0.02 23.21
CA THR A 413 -11.58 -1.00 22.59
C THR A 413 -10.83 -2.03 21.75
N ASN A 414 -9.55 -1.79 21.44
CA ASN A 414 -8.74 -2.66 20.60
C ASN A 414 -7.41 -2.99 21.31
N PRO A 415 -7.43 -3.86 22.33
CA PRO A 415 -6.21 -4.26 23.05
C PRO A 415 -5.21 -5.02 22.18
N THR A 416 -5.65 -5.51 21.01
CA THR A 416 -4.81 -6.18 20.01
C THR A 416 -4.01 -5.22 19.12
N LEU A 417 -4.22 -3.90 19.24
CA LEU A 417 -3.61 -2.91 18.37
C LEU A 417 -2.10 -2.88 18.58
N LYS A 418 -1.35 -3.18 17.52
CA LYS A 418 0.11 -3.26 17.47
C LYS A 418 0.76 -2.06 16.79
N GLY A 419 -0.01 -1.22 16.11
CA GLY A 419 0.52 -0.01 15.50
C GLY A 419 -0.55 0.93 14.96
N ILE A 420 -0.23 2.22 15.03
CA ILE A 420 -1.02 3.31 14.46
C ILE A 420 -0.06 4.09 13.57
N TRP A 421 -0.39 4.24 12.29
CA TRP A 421 0.38 5.02 11.33
C TRP A 421 -0.47 6.17 10.81
N VAL A 422 0.12 7.37 10.78
CA VAL A 422 -0.49 8.54 10.13
C VAL A 422 0.47 9.11 9.11
N ASP A 423 0.02 9.15 7.85
CA ASP A 423 0.85 9.55 6.70
C ASP A 423 2.22 8.85 6.69
N GLY A 424 2.19 7.54 6.92
CA GLY A 424 3.36 6.66 6.97
C GLY A 424 4.24 6.78 8.23
N ALA A 425 3.97 7.72 9.14
CA ALA A 425 4.68 7.83 10.41
C ALA A 425 4.00 6.97 11.48
N GLU A 426 4.77 6.15 12.19
CA GLU A 426 4.25 5.40 13.35
C GLU A 426 4.02 6.37 14.53
N CYS A 427 2.79 6.41 15.03
CA CYS A 427 2.33 7.29 16.10
C CYS A 427 2.15 6.55 17.43
N MET A 428 2.23 5.21 17.43
CA MET A 428 2.07 4.44 18.65
C MET A 428 3.34 4.49 19.50
N TYR A 429 3.26 5.14 20.65
CA TYR A 429 4.32 5.07 21.65
C TYR A 429 4.16 3.80 22.47
N ASN A 430 4.96 2.78 22.16
CA ASN A 430 5.09 1.60 23.01
C ASN A 430 6.48 1.62 23.68
N PRO A 431 6.55 2.00 24.96
CA PRO A 431 7.83 2.07 25.69
C PRO A 431 8.49 0.69 25.83
N ASP A 432 7.72 -0.41 25.78
CA ASP A 432 8.24 -1.76 25.96
C ASP A 432 8.89 -2.31 24.69
N THR A 433 8.32 -2.02 23.52
CA THR A 433 8.90 -2.49 22.24
C THR A 433 10.08 -1.63 21.79
N ASN A 434 10.14 -0.37 22.21
CA ASN A 434 11.24 0.51 21.85
C ASN A 434 11.68 1.43 23.01
N PRO A 435 12.29 0.88 24.07
CA PRO A 435 12.74 1.65 25.25
C PRO A 435 13.84 2.68 24.95
N GLY A 436 14.28 2.81 23.70
CA GLY A 436 15.20 3.86 23.24
C GLY A 436 14.52 4.94 22.38
N ALA A 437 13.21 4.89 22.19
CA ALA A 437 12.46 5.74 21.30
C ALA A 437 12.01 7.05 21.96
N THR A 438 12.89 7.74 22.69
CA THR A 438 12.64 9.13 23.07
C THR A 438 13.85 9.95 22.66
N ILE A 439 13.60 11.09 22.01
CA ILE A 439 14.67 12.01 21.61
C ILE A 439 15.15 12.72 22.86
N LEU A 440 16.47 12.71 23.09
CA LEU A 440 17.05 13.47 24.18
C LEU A 440 17.53 14.82 23.63
N CYS A 441 16.91 15.90 24.09
CA CYS A 441 17.25 17.26 23.74
C CYS A 441 17.88 17.97 24.93
N PHE A 442 18.77 18.92 24.65
CA PHE A 442 19.58 19.63 25.62
C PHE A 442 19.48 21.12 25.31
N SER A 443 19.23 21.96 26.32
CA SER A 443 19.50 23.39 26.19
C SER A 443 20.99 23.61 25.85
N LEU A 444 21.35 24.78 25.31
CA LEU A 444 22.75 25.05 24.96
C LEU A 444 23.70 24.85 26.17
N GLU A 445 23.28 25.22 27.38
CA GLU A 445 24.08 25.01 28.60
C GLU A 445 24.21 23.54 28.98
N ALA A 446 23.11 22.78 28.89
CA ALA A 446 23.11 21.35 29.16
C ALA A 446 23.94 20.59 28.10
N TRP A 447 23.91 21.05 26.85
CA TRP A 447 24.71 20.53 25.76
C TRP A 447 26.21 20.80 25.98
N GLU A 448 26.57 22.01 26.40
CA GLU A 448 27.95 22.34 26.78
C GLU A 448 28.45 21.46 27.94
N ALA A 449 27.62 21.22 28.97
CA ALA A 449 27.95 20.29 30.07
C ALA A 449 28.09 18.84 29.59
N TYR A 450 27.23 18.43 28.65
CA TYR A 450 27.29 17.12 28.01
C TYR A 450 28.61 16.92 27.25
N MET A 451 28.99 17.88 26.41
CA MET A 451 30.24 17.85 25.62
C MET A 451 31.49 17.81 26.51
N ARG A 452 31.44 18.42 27.70
CA ARG A 452 32.54 18.37 28.69
C ARG A 452 32.60 17.07 29.49
N GLY A 453 31.58 16.20 29.40
CA GLY A 453 31.45 15.02 30.24
C GLY A 453 31.11 15.33 31.70
N THR A 454 30.63 16.55 32.01
CA THR A 454 30.28 16.99 33.38
C THR A 454 28.78 16.88 33.68
N LEU A 455 27.95 16.65 32.66
CA LEU A 455 26.49 16.64 32.79
C LEU A 455 25.98 15.70 33.89
N GLY A 456 26.47 14.45 33.93
CA GLY A 456 26.04 13.47 34.92
C GLY A 456 26.35 13.89 36.36
N ASP A 457 27.51 14.52 36.59
CA ASP A 457 27.91 14.99 37.91
C ASP A 457 27.09 16.24 38.32
N GLU A 458 26.82 17.15 37.38
CA GLU A 458 25.98 18.33 37.61
C GLU A 458 24.52 17.96 37.92
N LEU A 459 23.96 16.94 37.25
CA LEU A 459 22.64 16.38 37.56
C LEU A 459 22.63 15.68 38.93
N ALA A 460 23.68 14.92 39.27
CA ALA A 460 23.80 14.28 40.58
C ALA A 460 23.93 15.29 41.73
N GLN A 461 24.66 16.40 41.53
CA GLN A 461 24.74 17.48 42.51
C GLN A 461 23.40 18.18 42.70
N SER A 462 22.69 18.44 41.60
CA SER A 462 21.35 19.05 41.64
C SER A 462 20.35 18.19 42.44
N LEU A 463 20.49 16.85 42.40
CA LEU A 463 19.71 15.91 43.20
C LEU A 463 19.98 16.01 44.71
N THR A 464 21.21 16.33 45.12
CA THR A 464 21.58 16.40 46.55
C THR A 464 21.15 17.70 47.23
N GLN A 465 20.84 18.75 46.45
CA GLN A 465 20.56 20.09 46.98
C GLN A 465 19.05 20.47 46.98
N GLY A 466 18.18 19.68 46.34
CA GLY A 466 16.75 19.99 46.22
C GLY A 466 15.82 18.93 46.80
N ASP A 467 14.95 19.33 47.73
CA ASP A 467 13.94 18.49 48.42
C ASP A 467 12.69 18.15 47.57
N LEU A 468 12.75 18.31 46.24
CA LEU A 468 11.60 18.17 45.35
C LEU A 468 11.95 17.37 44.08
N ALA A 469 11.60 16.09 44.10
CA ALA A 469 11.07 15.16 43.08
C ALA A 469 11.24 15.36 41.54
N LEU A 470 11.91 16.40 41.03
CA LEU A 470 11.93 16.77 39.60
C LEU A 470 13.17 16.31 38.84
N SER A 471 14.23 15.86 39.52
CA SER A 471 15.51 15.49 38.89
C SER A 471 15.76 13.98 38.82
N ASP A 472 14.71 13.16 38.83
CA ASP A 472 14.90 11.71 38.87
C ASP A 472 15.33 11.17 37.49
N LEU A 473 16.64 10.90 37.37
CA LEU A 473 17.24 10.19 36.24
C LEU A 473 16.53 8.86 35.94
N SER A 474 15.84 8.26 36.92
CA SER A 474 15.02 7.05 36.74
C SER A 474 13.95 7.21 35.66
N ARG A 475 13.54 8.45 35.35
CA ARG A 475 12.53 8.76 34.34
C ARG A 475 13.08 8.68 32.91
N LEU A 476 14.40 8.71 32.73
CA LEU A 476 15.04 8.39 31.45
C LEU A 476 15.16 6.87 31.29
N SER A 477 15.11 6.36 30.06
CA SER A 477 15.40 4.93 29.87
C SER A 477 16.84 4.59 30.22
N THR A 478 17.15 3.34 30.56
CA THR A 478 18.53 2.93 30.93
C THR A 478 19.56 3.31 29.86
N LYS A 479 19.17 3.30 28.57
CA LYS A 479 20.02 3.76 27.47
C LYS A 479 20.26 5.27 27.50
N GLN A 480 19.23 6.06 27.78
CA GLN A 480 19.35 7.51 27.93
C GLN A 480 20.13 7.89 29.19
N GLN A 481 19.91 7.20 30.32
CA GLN A 481 20.72 7.37 31.52
C GLN A 481 22.19 7.10 31.22
N ALA A 482 22.51 5.98 30.57
CA ALA A 482 23.88 5.68 30.16
C ALA A 482 24.49 6.75 29.25
N ARG A 483 23.69 7.36 28.35
CA ARG A 483 24.14 8.49 27.53
C ARG A 483 24.44 9.72 28.37
N VAL A 484 23.52 10.13 29.24
CA VAL A 484 23.67 11.32 30.11
C VAL A 484 24.84 11.16 31.08
N MET A 485 25.08 9.94 31.57
CA MET A 485 26.16 9.61 32.49
C MET A 485 27.49 9.31 31.78
N ASN A 486 27.54 9.36 30.44
CA ASN A 486 28.79 9.11 29.73
C ASN A 486 29.80 10.24 30.02
N ARG A 487 30.99 9.86 30.48
CA ARG A 487 32.10 10.77 30.81
C ARG A 487 33.09 10.93 29.67
N GLU A 488 32.95 10.15 28.60
CA GLU A 488 33.79 10.30 27.41
C GLU A 488 33.51 11.66 26.78
N LYS A 489 34.54 12.50 26.77
CA LYS A 489 34.52 13.78 26.07
C LYS A 489 34.29 13.49 24.58
N MET A 490 33.24 14.08 24.01
CA MET A 490 33.01 13.98 22.57
C MET A 490 34.08 14.73 21.80
N ASP A 491 34.45 14.21 20.62
CA ASP A 491 35.37 14.88 19.71
C ASP A 491 34.81 16.25 19.29
N ALA A 492 35.70 17.24 19.12
CA ALA A 492 35.33 18.61 18.73
C ALA A 492 34.57 18.66 17.39
N ASP A 493 34.75 17.65 16.53
CA ASP A 493 34.04 17.53 15.24
C ASP A 493 32.54 17.23 15.39
N VAL A 494 32.06 16.93 16.60
CA VAL A 494 30.67 16.53 16.91
C VAL A 494 29.80 17.72 17.36
N GLU A 495 30.34 18.95 17.30
CA GLU A 495 29.68 20.16 17.84
C GLU A 495 28.63 20.82 16.92
N ALA A 496 28.52 20.38 15.66
CA ALA A 496 27.64 21.01 14.68
C ALA A 496 26.34 20.23 14.47
N CYS A 497 25.23 20.95 14.29
CA CYS A 497 23.99 20.37 13.77
C CYS A 497 24.26 19.76 12.39
N CYS A 498 23.98 18.47 12.19
CA CYS A 498 24.32 17.77 10.95
C CYS A 498 23.46 18.18 9.73
N VAL A 499 22.47 19.07 9.94
CA VAL A 499 21.57 19.61 8.90
C VAL A 499 21.99 21.00 8.46
N CYS A 500 21.95 21.98 9.37
CA CYS A 500 22.31 23.37 9.07
C CYS A 500 23.80 23.67 9.20
N LEU A 501 24.59 22.75 9.78
CA LEU A 501 26.01 22.89 10.09
C LEU A 501 26.34 24.00 11.09
N CYS A 502 25.35 24.62 11.72
CA CYS A 502 25.57 25.58 12.79
C CYS A 502 26.18 24.89 14.01
N ILE A 503 27.25 25.47 14.54
CA ILE A 503 27.82 25.09 15.83
C ILE A 503 27.06 25.78 16.97
N VAL A 504 27.30 25.33 18.20
CA VAL A 504 26.64 25.85 19.41
C VAL A 504 26.76 27.36 19.54
N SER A 505 27.91 27.95 19.21
CA SER A 505 28.11 29.41 19.25
C SER A 505 27.23 30.16 18.26
N ASP A 506 27.04 29.62 17.06
CA ASP A 506 26.20 30.22 16.02
C ASP A 506 24.72 30.17 16.42
N LEU A 507 24.31 29.04 16.98
CA LEU A 507 22.96 28.86 17.52
C LEU A 507 22.72 29.83 18.67
N LYS A 508 23.67 29.99 19.60
CA LYS A 508 23.58 30.93 20.73
C LYS A 508 23.46 32.38 20.27
N ALA A 509 24.17 32.74 19.20
CA ALA A 509 24.13 34.09 18.61
C ALA A 509 22.79 34.38 17.92
N THR A 510 22.15 33.36 17.34
CA THR A 510 20.91 33.51 16.57
C THR A 510 19.66 33.32 17.43
N ASN A 511 19.68 32.35 18.35
CA ASN A 511 18.59 32.00 19.26
C ASN A 511 19.18 31.37 20.54
N SER A 512 19.22 32.14 21.63
CA SER A 512 19.73 31.68 22.93
C SER A 512 18.94 30.52 23.53
N ASN A 513 17.71 30.29 23.06
CA ASN A 513 16.82 29.23 23.55
C ASN A 513 16.82 28.00 22.63
N ALA A 514 17.75 27.90 21.69
CA ALA A 514 17.87 26.74 20.82
C ALA A 514 18.26 25.49 21.61
N ASP A 515 17.70 24.34 21.24
CA ASP A 515 18.09 23.05 21.79
C ASP A 515 18.90 22.24 20.78
N MET A 516 19.77 21.37 21.31
CA MET A 516 20.48 20.33 20.56
C MET A 516 19.88 18.98 20.90
N CYS A 517 19.56 18.16 19.89
CA CYS A 517 18.89 16.88 20.06
C CYS A 517 19.74 15.74 19.48
N ILE A 518 19.88 14.64 20.23
CA ILE A 518 20.55 13.41 19.80
C ILE A 518 19.50 12.41 19.30
N LEU A 519 19.60 12.01 18.03
CA LEU A 519 18.60 11.15 17.39
C LEU A 519 18.90 9.65 17.54
N ASP A 520 20.17 9.27 17.49
CA ASP A 520 20.61 7.87 17.59
C ASP A 520 22.02 7.78 18.18
N TYR A 521 22.37 6.56 18.61
CA TYR A 521 23.66 6.22 19.20
C TYR A 521 24.04 4.81 18.72
N PRO A 522 25.31 4.52 18.39
CA PRO A 522 26.51 5.33 18.62
C PRO A 522 26.83 6.37 17.54
N THR A 523 26.16 6.32 16.39
CA THR A 523 26.24 7.36 15.36
C THR A 523 25.51 8.59 15.88
N THR A 524 26.20 9.54 16.50
CA THR A 524 25.61 10.73 17.11
C THR A 524 25.08 11.68 16.03
N HIS A 525 23.93 11.36 15.41
CA HIS A 525 23.23 12.34 14.59
C HIS A 525 22.65 13.39 15.52
N ILE A 526 23.32 14.54 15.53
CA ILE A 526 22.98 15.69 16.35
C ILE A 526 22.31 16.72 15.47
N VAL A 527 21.15 17.20 15.88
CA VAL A 527 20.41 18.23 15.18
C VAL A 527 19.96 19.30 16.14
N CYS A 528 19.99 20.56 15.70
CA CYS A 528 19.30 21.61 16.44
C CYS A 528 17.79 21.41 16.33
N GLU A 529 17.04 21.91 17.32
CA GLU A 529 15.59 21.75 17.37
C GLU A 529 14.87 22.31 16.14
N SER A 530 15.34 23.45 15.60
CA SER A 530 14.77 24.03 14.37
C SER A 530 14.86 23.03 13.21
N CYS A 531 16.06 22.48 12.96
CA CYS A 531 16.25 21.51 11.90
C CYS A 531 15.54 20.18 12.17
N LEU A 532 15.41 19.76 13.43
CA LEU A 532 14.57 18.62 13.78
C LEU A 532 13.11 18.88 13.43
N GLY A 533 12.61 20.09 13.72
CA GLY A 533 11.28 20.55 13.31
C GLY A 533 11.11 20.51 11.79
N ASP A 534 12.06 21.04 11.04
CA ASP A 534 12.07 21.03 9.57
C ASP A 534 12.10 19.59 9.04
N ILE A 535 12.93 18.72 9.61
CA ILE A 535 13.00 17.30 9.25
C ILE A 535 11.65 16.60 9.44
N LEU A 536 10.98 16.87 10.56
CA LEU A 536 9.69 16.29 10.88
C LEU A 536 8.57 16.90 10.00
N GLY A 537 8.69 18.16 9.58
CA GLY A 537 7.75 18.86 8.71
C GLY A 537 7.90 18.54 7.22
N ASP A 538 9.14 18.40 6.74
CA ASP A 538 9.49 18.15 5.33
C ASP A 538 9.42 16.65 4.94
N GLY A 539 9.25 15.76 5.92
CA GLY A 539 9.03 14.34 5.70
C GLY A 539 7.93 14.15 4.66
N LYS A 540 8.31 13.66 3.47
CA LYS A 540 7.41 13.52 2.30
C LYS A 540 6.35 12.43 2.54
N GLY A 541 5.39 12.67 3.44
CA GLY A 541 4.18 11.87 3.63
C GLY A 541 4.38 10.37 3.85
N ASP A 542 5.60 9.90 4.13
CA ASP A 542 5.91 8.49 4.38
C ASP A 542 6.53 8.25 5.77
N GLY A 543 6.49 9.27 6.64
CA GLY A 543 7.05 9.24 8.00
C GLY A 543 8.55 8.93 8.08
N LYS A 544 9.24 8.92 6.93
CA LYS A 544 10.61 8.47 6.79
C LYS A 544 11.50 9.65 6.46
N VAL A 545 12.33 10.00 7.42
CA VAL A 545 13.40 10.97 7.18
C VAL A 545 14.50 10.27 6.41
N ILE A 546 14.61 10.57 5.10
CA ILE A 546 15.78 10.17 4.31
C ILE A 546 16.85 11.23 4.55
N TRP A 547 17.82 10.90 5.38
CA TRP A 547 19.05 11.68 5.59
C TRP A 547 19.89 11.69 4.32
N ARG A 548 19.57 12.59 3.38
CA ARG A 548 20.22 12.63 2.06
C ARG A 548 21.75 12.81 2.12
N ARG A 549 22.29 13.37 3.20
CA ARG A 549 23.71 13.75 3.27
C ARG A 549 24.62 12.79 4.01
N LEU A 550 24.12 11.91 4.89
CA LEU A 550 25.02 11.15 5.79
C LEU A 550 24.76 9.64 5.82
N TYR A 551 23.51 9.16 5.78
CA TYR A 551 23.22 7.71 5.76
C TYR A 551 21.93 7.38 4.99
N ARG A 552 21.97 6.37 4.11
CA ARG A 552 20.77 5.84 3.43
C ARG A 552 19.84 5.01 4.35
N LYS A 553 20.11 4.97 5.67
CA LYS A 553 19.27 4.26 6.63
C LYS A 553 18.07 5.12 6.98
N LYS A 554 16.89 4.49 6.95
CA LYS A 554 15.62 5.10 7.32
C LYS A 554 15.48 4.97 8.84
N HIS A 555 15.47 6.10 9.54
CA HIS A 555 15.18 6.15 10.97
C HIS A 555 13.76 6.68 11.16
N MET A 556 12.93 5.96 11.92
CA MET A 556 11.70 6.52 12.46
C MET A 556 12.06 7.26 13.73
N LEU A 557 11.83 8.57 13.73
CA LEU A 557 12.11 9.40 14.89
C LEU A 557 10.89 9.42 15.80
N PRO A 558 11.06 9.16 17.10
CA PRO A 558 9.96 9.26 18.03
C PRO A 558 9.53 10.71 18.22
N LEU A 559 8.25 10.94 18.48
CA LEU A 559 7.69 12.28 18.65
C LEU A 559 7.93 12.85 20.07
N VAL A 560 8.32 12.01 21.03
CA VAL A 560 8.53 12.42 22.43
C VAL A 560 9.97 12.89 22.64
N LYS A 561 10.13 14.14 23.08
CA LYS A 561 11.42 14.76 23.41
C LYS A 561 11.56 14.90 24.92
N ASN A 562 12.57 14.27 25.53
CA ASN A 562 12.99 14.60 26.89
C ASN A 562 14.00 15.74 26.83
N ARG A 563 13.76 16.83 27.56
CA ARG A 563 14.65 18.01 27.57
C ARG A 563 15.48 18.02 28.85
N ILE A 564 16.77 18.29 28.73
CA ILE A 564 17.65 18.62 29.86
C ILE A 564 18.00 20.10 29.75
N GLU A 565 17.69 20.87 30.78
CA GLU A 565 17.88 22.32 30.76
C GLU A 565 18.28 22.84 32.15
N ARG A 566 18.81 24.06 32.21
CA ARG A 566 19.13 24.74 33.45
C ARG A 566 17.91 25.55 33.91
N ASN A 567 17.40 25.27 35.11
CA ASN A 567 16.26 25.99 35.67
C ASN A 567 16.66 27.40 36.15
N SER A 568 15.69 28.19 36.63
CA SER A 568 15.91 29.55 37.13
C SER A 568 16.84 29.64 38.35
N GLN A 569 17.09 28.53 39.06
CA GLN A 569 18.01 28.43 40.19
C GLN A 569 19.43 28.03 39.75
N GLY A 570 19.66 27.84 38.45
CA GLY A 570 20.94 27.38 37.93
C GLY A 570 21.15 25.87 38.07
N MET A 571 20.13 25.08 38.42
CA MET A 571 20.27 23.62 38.51
C MET A 571 19.88 22.97 37.19
N LEU A 572 20.59 21.91 36.79
CA LEU A 572 20.19 21.11 35.64
C LEU A 572 19.02 20.20 36.05
N VAL A 573 17.97 20.23 35.25
CA VAL A 573 16.74 19.47 35.47
C VAL A 573 16.36 18.73 34.20
N ILE A 574 15.69 17.59 34.38
CA ILE A 574 15.13 16.83 33.26
C ILE A 574 13.66 17.23 33.15
N THR A 575 13.40 18.11 32.19
CA THR A 575 12.04 18.49 31.83
C THR A 575 11.51 17.46 30.84
N MET A 576 10.67 16.56 31.35
CA MET A 576 9.82 15.77 30.46
C MET A 576 8.71 16.65 29.91
N PRO A 577 8.29 16.42 28.66
CA PRO A 577 7.13 17.09 28.13
C PRO A 577 5.97 16.74 29.07
N ILE A 578 5.19 17.76 29.45
CA ILE A 578 3.91 17.51 30.12
C ILE A 578 3.19 16.51 29.22
N PRO A 579 2.77 15.34 29.73
CA PRO A 579 2.05 14.38 28.93
C PRO A 579 0.92 15.14 28.21
N PRO A 580 0.88 15.11 26.88
CA PRO A 580 -0.14 15.84 26.16
C PRO A 580 -1.51 15.37 26.64
N SER A 581 -2.52 16.22 26.51
CA SER A 581 -3.89 15.87 26.90
C SER A 581 -4.28 14.51 26.33
N VAL A 582 -4.70 13.60 27.20
CA VAL A 582 -5.08 12.25 26.79
C VAL A 582 -6.49 12.27 26.22
N MET A 583 -6.60 12.06 24.91
CA MET A 583 -7.82 11.71 24.23
C MET A 583 -8.01 10.18 24.31
N SER A 584 -8.76 9.73 25.31
CA SER A 584 -9.12 8.33 25.43
C SER A 584 -10.40 8.03 24.64
N PHE A 585 -10.38 6.96 23.86
CA PHE A 585 -11.46 6.54 22.99
C PHE A 585 -11.82 5.05 23.13
N PRO A 586 -13.11 4.77 23.24
CA PRO A 586 -14.00 5.37 24.23
C PRO A 586 -13.69 4.79 25.62
N ARG A 587 -13.58 5.63 26.65
CA ARG A 587 -13.89 5.18 28.02
C ARG A 587 -15.23 5.75 28.44
N ALA A 588 -16.20 4.88 28.63
CA ALA A 588 -17.27 5.10 29.59
C ALA A 588 -17.23 3.92 30.57
N THR A 589 -16.76 4.21 31.78
CA THR A 589 -16.62 3.27 32.92
C THR A 589 -17.76 3.45 33.93
N PRO A 590 -17.95 2.48 34.82
CA PRO A 590 -19.15 1.67 34.95
C PRO A 590 -20.32 2.40 35.63
N ASP A 591 -21.54 2.29 35.08
CA ASP A 591 -22.73 2.33 35.92
C ASP A 591 -23.50 1.01 35.78
N ALA A 592 -23.08 0.08 36.64
CA ALA A 592 -23.84 -1.09 37.02
C ALA A 592 -24.97 -0.65 37.96
N THR A 593 -25.99 0.01 37.42
CA THR A 593 -27.28 0.21 38.08
C THR A 593 -28.43 -0.05 37.09
N LEU A 594 -28.41 -1.22 36.45
CA LEU A 594 -29.63 -1.87 35.99
C LEU A 594 -29.95 -3.02 36.95
N PRO A 595 -31.12 -3.01 37.61
CA PRO A 595 -31.50 -4.09 38.50
C PRO A 595 -31.67 -5.38 37.70
N ALA A 596 -31.23 -6.50 38.29
CA ALA A 596 -31.49 -7.82 37.74
C ALA A 596 -33.00 -8.01 37.54
N ILE A 597 -33.39 -8.42 36.32
CA ILE A 597 -34.69 -9.01 36.01
C ILE A 597 -34.49 -10.53 35.97
#